data_AF-A0A832J4Q0-F1
#
_entry.id   AF-A0A832J4Q0-F1
#
_cell.length_a   1.000
_cell.length_b   1.000
_cell.length_c   1.000
_cell.angle_alpha   90.00
_cell.angle_beta   90.00
_cell.angle_gamma   90.00
#
_symmetry.space_group_name_H-M   'P 1'
#
loop_
_entity.id
_entity.type
_entity.pdbx_description
1 polymer ?
#
loop_
_entity_poly.entity_id
_entity_poly.type
_entity_poly.pdbx_seq_one_letter_code
_entity_poly.pdbx_strand_id
1 'polypeptide(L)'
;MKFVPFSALFTVTFMSVIGLFSDLVQAQTREQDIIDSLPKDIVQIIERRPDQAMRSLLAFAFSASDDGVVTPEGFENAKLIKRATERTSHLFLLLAMDLNADGTVSREEFNQVSRVRNNQSRADMELNWLEANTDGDNSLSISEIMKFGDRKTLERLQSPGTMAPLTNEILKMDIDGDGQVTTQEIKKIVDAISG
;
A
#
# COMPACT_ATOMS: atom_id res chain seq x y z
N MET A 1 55.69 -15.47 -57.28
CA MET A 1 55.45 -15.65 -55.83
C MET A 1 55.21 -14.29 -55.21
N LYS A 2 53.96 -13.99 -54.82
CA LYS A 2 53.61 -12.88 -53.92
C LYS A 2 52.64 -13.45 -52.89
N PHE A 3 53.13 -13.60 -51.66
CA PHE A 3 52.33 -14.00 -50.50
C PHE A 3 51.61 -12.74 -49.97
N VAL A 4 50.30 -12.82 -49.82
CA VAL A 4 49.50 -11.82 -49.09
C VAL A 4 49.00 -12.52 -47.83
N PRO A 5 49.23 -11.98 -46.61
CA PRO A 5 48.72 -12.59 -45.40
C PRO A 5 47.24 -12.24 -45.22
N PHE A 6 46.42 -13.26 -44.99
CA PHE A 6 45.02 -13.17 -44.64
C PHE A 6 44.93 -13.24 -43.10
N SER A 7 44.95 -12.11 -42.42
CA SER A 7 44.61 -12.06 -40.98
C SER A 7 43.96 -10.73 -40.62
N ALA A 8 42.63 -10.71 -40.58
CA ALA A 8 41.85 -9.77 -39.77
C ALA A 8 40.36 -10.03 -40.03
N LEU A 9 39.77 -11.02 -39.38
CA LEU A 9 38.30 -11.11 -39.29
C LEU A 9 37.88 -12.11 -38.21
N PHE A 10 38.27 -11.87 -36.95
CA PHE A 10 37.68 -12.59 -35.81
C PHE A 10 37.85 -11.81 -34.50
N THR A 11 37.35 -10.58 -34.41
CA THR A 11 37.43 -9.78 -33.17
C THR A 11 36.30 -8.76 -33.05
N VAL A 12 35.04 -9.15 -33.29
CA VAL A 12 33.89 -8.26 -32.94
C VAL A 12 32.79 -8.96 -32.13
N THR A 13 32.80 -10.29 -31.97
CA THR A 13 31.68 -11.02 -31.34
C THR A 13 31.95 -11.54 -29.93
N PHE A 14 32.80 -10.87 -29.12
CA PHE A 14 33.05 -11.30 -27.73
C PHE A 14 32.75 -10.22 -26.67
N MET A 15 32.76 -8.93 -27.03
CA MET A 15 32.45 -7.86 -26.07
C MET A 15 30.95 -7.72 -25.76
N SER A 16 30.05 -8.11 -26.67
CA SER A 16 28.61 -7.99 -26.45
C SER A 16 28.04 -9.08 -25.53
N VAL A 17 28.72 -10.23 -25.39
CA VAL A 17 28.27 -11.35 -24.54
C VAL A 17 28.66 -11.13 -23.07
N ILE A 18 29.77 -10.44 -22.81
CA ILE A 18 30.25 -10.16 -21.45
C ILE A 18 29.36 -9.11 -20.75
N GLY A 19 28.86 -8.09 -21.48
CA GLY A 19 27.93 -7.11 -20.93
C GLY A 19 26.60 -7.72 -20.49
N LEU A 20 26.01 -8.58 -21.33
CA LEU A 20 24.74 -9.26 -21.02
C LEU A 20 24.82 -10.17 -19.79
N PHE A 21 25.97 -10.80 -19.53
CA PHE A 21 26.15 -11.60 -18.30
C PHE A 21 26.31 -10.74 -17.05
N SER A 22 26.91 -9.54 -17.16
CA SER A 22 27.10 -8.63 -16.03
C SER A 22 25.76 -8.04 -15.55
N ASP A 23 24.92 -7.61 -16.48
CA ASP A 23 23.62 -6.99 -16.16
C ASP A 23 22.66 -8.01 -15.53
N LEU A 24 22.68 -9.26 -16.02
CA LEU A 24 21.83 -10.33 -15.50
C LEU A 24 22.20 -10.72 -14.07
N VAL A 25 23.51 -10.82 -13.78
CA VAL A 25 24.00 -11.10 -12.43
C VAL A 25 23.69 -9.94 -11.49
N GLN A 26 23.88 -8.69 -11.91
CA GLN A 26 23.52 -7.52 -11.10
C GLN A 26 22.02 -7.46 -10.78
N ALA A 27 21.14 -7.75 -11.74
CA ALA A 27 19.70 -7.78 -11.52
C ALA A 27 19.29 -8.85 -10.50
N GLN A 28 19.84 -10.06 -10.57
CA GLN A 28 19.57 -11.12 -9.58
C GLN A 28 20.10 -10.76 -8.19
N THR A 29 21.26 -10.12 -8.12
CA THR A 29 21.83 -9.70 -6.82
C THR A 29 20.94 -8.64 -6.17
N ARG A 30 20.45 -7.70 -6.98
CA ARG A 30 19.60 -6.61 -6.51
C ARG A 30 18.20 -7.05 -6.10
N GLU A 31 17.63 -8.03 -6.80
CA GLU A 31 16.38 -8.66 -6.41
C GLU A 31 16.48 -9.27 -5.00
N GLN A 32 17.55 -10.02 -4.73
CA GLN A 32 17.80 -10.58 -3.40
C GLN A 32 18.04 -9.49 -2.34
N ASP A 33 18.82 -8.45 -2.67
CA ASP A 33 19.05 -7.32 -1.77
C ASP A 33 17.74 -6.61 -1.38
N ILE A 34 16.81 -6.47 -2.33
CA ILE A 34 15.47 -5.92 -2.08
C ILE A 34 14.71 -6.82 -1.12
N ILE A 35 14.64 -8.12 -1.39
CA ILE A 35 13.94 -9.10 -0.54
C ILE A 35 14.50 -9.07 0.88
N ASP A 36 15.83 -9.03 1.04
CA ASP A 36 16.51 -8.97 2.32
C ASP A 36 16.27 -7.65 3.06
N SER A 37 16.00 -6.56 2.33
CA SER A 37 15.67 -5.24 2.89
C SER A 37 14.20 -5.11 3.33
N LEU A 38 13.33 -6.01 2.89
CA LEU A 38 11.92 -5.99 3.26
C LEU A 38 11.75 -6.45 4.72
N PRO A 39 10.82 -5.84 5.48
CA PRO A 39 10.51 -6.33 6.81
C PRO A 39 10.02 -7.79 6.78
N LYS A 40 10.45 -8.60 7.75
CA LYS A 40 10.16 -10.05 7.79
C LYS A 40 8.67 -10.38 7.78
N ASP A 41 7.85 -9.53 8.40
CA ASP A 41 6.40 -9.67 8.40
C ASP A 41 5.80 -9.44 7.01
N ILE A 42 6.36 -8.54 6.21
CA ILE A 42 5.96 -8.34 4.81
C ILE A 42 6.28 -9.56 3.96
N VAL A 43 7.50 -10.08 4.08
CA VAL A 43 7.91 -11.31 3.38
C VAL A 43 6.97 -12.46 3.75
N GLN A 44 6.70 -12.66 5.04
CA GLN A 44 5.74 -13.69 5.50
C GLN A 44 4.31 -13.47 4.99
N ILE A 45 3.86 -12.23 4.84
CA ILE A 45 2.53 -11.92 4.27
C ILE A 45 2.48 -12.36 2.80
N ILE A 46 3.53 -12.05 2.03
CA ILE A 46 3.65 -12.41 0.62
C ILE A 46 3.72 -13.93 0.47
N GLU A 47 4.59 -14.61 1.22
CA GLU A 47 4.74 -16.08 1.21
C GLU A 47 3.41 -16.79 1.50
N ARG A 48 2.67 -16.34 2.52
CA ARG A 48 1.43 -17.01 2.95
C ARG A 48 0.28 -16.79 1.98
N ARG A 49 0.23 -15.64 1.30
CA ARG A 49 -0.91 -15.19 0.51
C ARG A 49 -0.46 -14.42 -0.75
N PRO A 50 0.29 -15.04 -1.66
CA PRO A 50 0.92 -14.34 -2.78
C PRO A 50 -0.11 -13.69 -3.72
N ASP A 51 -1.20 -14.38 -4.05
CA ASP A 51 -2.27 -13.83 -4.89
C ASP A 51 -2.93 -12.60 -4.28
N GLN A 52 -3.14 -12.59 -2.96
CA GLN A 52 -3.74 -11.46 -2.26
C GLN A 52 -2.76 -10.29 -2.15
N ALA A 53 -1.48 -10.57 -1.91
CA ALA A 53 -0.42 -9.57 -1.90
C ALA A 53 -0.30 -8.90 -3.27
N MET A 54 -0.25 -9.69 -4.35
CA MET A 54 -0.23 -9.20 -5.73
C MET A 54 -1.40 -8.28 -6.03
N ARG A 55 -2.62 -8.73 -5.74
CA ARG A 55 -3.84 -7.92 -5.95
C ARG A 55 -3.78 -6.61 -5.17
N SER A 56 -3.27 -6.62 -3.95
CA SER A 56 -3.19 -5.43 -3.10
C SER A 56 -2.14 -4.44 -3.61
N LEU A 57 -0.97 -4.93 -4.03
CA LEU A 57 0.10 -4.10 -4.60
C LEU A 57 -0.32 -3.50 -5.95
N LEU A 58 -0.93 -4.29 -6.84
CA LEU A 58 -1.45 -3.78 -8.12
C LEU A 58 -2.57 -2.76 -7.92
N ALA A 59 -3.53 -3.04 -7.03
CA ALA A 59 -4.60 -2.09 -6.72
C ALA A 59 -4.03 -0.77 -6.18
N PHE A 60 -2.97 -0.83 -5.38
CA PHE A 60 -2.26 0.37 -4.93
C PHE A 60 -1.56 1.08 -6.10
N ALA A 61 -0.84 0.33 -6.95
CA ALA A 61 -0.13 0.90 -8.09
C ALA A 61 -1.08 1.68 -9.03
N PHE A 62 -2.23 1.08 -9.37
CA PHE A 62 -3.26 1.74 -10.17
C PHE A 62 -4.02 2.86 -9.42
N SER A 63 -3.86 2.99 -8.10
CA SER A 63 -4.34 4.15 -7.36
C SER A 63 -3.33 5.30 -7.34
N ALA A 64 -2.05 5.01 -7.59
CA ALA A 64 -0.96 5.98 -7.67
C ALA A 64 -0.80 6.56 -9.08
N SER A 65 -1.17 5.81 -10.11
CA SER A 65 -1.10 6.21 -11.52
C SER A 65 -2.06 5.41 -12.40
N ASP A 66 -2.36 5.92 -13.58
CA ASP A 66 -3.26 5.26 -14.54
C ASP A 66 -2.61 4.05 -15.24
N ASP A 67 -1.28 4.03 -15.37
CA ASP A 67 -0.51 2.99 -16.05
C ASP A 67 0.07 1.93 -15.10
N GLY A 68 -0.12 2.11 -13.79
CA GLY A 68 0.39 1.20 -12.77
C GLY A 68 1.88 1.36 -12.49
N VAL A 69 2.51 2.45 -12.94
CA VAL A 69 3.88 2.83 -12.58
C VAL A 69 3.84 3.71 -11.33
N VAL A 70 4.48 3.26 -10.25
CA VAL A 70 4.47 3.96 -8.97
C VAL A 70 5.70 4.85 -8.87
N THR A 71 5.48 6.16 -8.96
CA THR A 71 6.50 7.17 -8.64
C THR A 71 6.42 7.58 -7.16
N PRO A 72 7.46 8.23 -6.59
CA PRO A 72 7.39 8.73 -5.21
C PRO A 72 6.26 9.75 -5.01
N GLU A 73 5.99 10.58 -6.02
CA GLU A 73 4.88 11.54 -5.99
C GLU A 73 3.52 10.83 -6.07
N GLY A 74 3.36 9.89 -7.00
CA GLY A 74 2.14 9.08 -7.14
C GLY A 74 1.83 8.29 -5.87
N PHE A 75 2.86 7.74 -5.23
CA PHE A 75 2.76 7.05 -3.95
C PHE A 75 2.20 7.94 -2.83
N GLU A 76 2.72 9.15 -2.68
CA GLU A 76 2.20 10.09 -1.66
C GLU A 76 0.78 10.56 -2.00
N ASN A 77 0.47 10.82 -3.27
CA ASN A 77 -0.88 11.17 -3.70
C ASN A 77 -1.89 10.04 -3.42
N ALA A 78 -1.54 8.79 -3.72
CA ALA A 78 -2.36 7.62 -3.40
C ALA A 78 -2.63 7.51 -1.89
N LYS A 79 -1.62 7.77 -1.05
CA LYS A 79 -1.79 7.80 0.42
C LYS A 79 -2.76 8.89 0.87
N LEU A 80 -2.69 10.09 0.27
CA LEU A 80 -3.62 11.17 0.57
C LEU A 80 -5.06 10.81 0.18
N ILE A 81 -5.27 10.24 -1.01
CA ILE A 81 -6.58 9.79 -1.49
C ILE A 81 -7.14 8.69 -0.59
N LYS A 82 -6.31 7.71 -0.21
CA LYS A 82 -6.71 6.64 0.72
C LYS A 82 -7.13 7.20 2.06
N ARG A 83 -6.37 8.15 2.62
CA ARG A 83 -6.76 8.86 3.86
C ARG A 83 -8.08 9.61 3.73
N ALA A 84 -8.30 10.30 2.62
CA ALA A 84 -9.57 10.99 2.37
C ALA A 84 -10.76 10.02 2.24
N THR A 85 -10.56 8.87 1.60
CA THR A 85 -11.58 7.82 1.41
C THR A 85 -11.96 7.17 2.74
N GLU A 86 -10.98 6.85 3.57
CA GLU A 86 -11.23 6.29 4.91
C GLU A 86 -11.96 7.31 5.81
N ARG A 87 -11.54 8.58 5.81
CA ARG A 87 -12.27 9.67 6.49
C ARG A 87 -13.74 9.75 6.07
N THR A 88 -14.00 9.63 4.76
CA THR A 88 -15.37 9.65 4.21
C THR A 88 -16.21 8.50 4.76
N SER A 89 -15.62 7.31 4.93
CA SER A 89 -16.33 6.15 5.48
C SER A 89 -16.77 6.38 6.93
N HIS A 90 -15.93 7.05 7.73
CA HIS A 90 -16.28 7.45 9.08
C HIS A 90 -17.34 8.56 9.10
N LEU A 91 -17.19 9.60 8.27
CA LEU A 91 -18.18 10.67 8.13
C LEU A 91 -19.56 10.13 7.72
N PHE A 92 -19.60 9.19 6.77
CA PHE A 92 -20.85 8.58 6.31
C PHE A 92 -21.61 7.87 7.45
N LEU A 93 -20.90 7.07 8.26
CA LEU A 93 -21.52 6.38 9.40
C LEU A 93 -22.17 7.38 10.36
N LEU A 94 -21.54 8.53 10.56
CA LEU A 94 -22.00 9.53 11.51
C LEU A 94 -23.10 10.42 10.96
N LEU A 95 -23.06 10.81 9.68
CA LEU A 95 -24.21 11.43 9.00
C LEU A 95 -25.43 10.50 8.97
N ALA A 96 -25.23 9.18 8.91
CA ALA A 96 -26.32 8.23 9.04
C ALA A 96 -26.89 8.12 10.47
N MET A 97 -26.19 8.67 11.47
CA MET A 97 -26.63 8.71 12.88
C MET A 97 -27.21 10.07 13.29
N ASP A 98 -26.90 11.14 12.58
CA ASP A 98 -27.53 12.46 12.74
C ASP A 98 -28.97 12.40 12.18
N LEU A 99 -29.92 12.04 13.05
CA LEU A 99 -31.30 11.77 12.64
C LEU A 99 -32.08 13.06 12.35
N ASN A 100 -31.65 14.17 12.92
CA ASN A 100 -32.32 15.46 12.79
C ASN A 100 -31.62 16.41 11.79
N ALA A 101 -30.44 16.02 11.29
CA ALA A 101 -29.60 16.76 10.35
C ALA A 101 -29.06 18.12 10.88
N ASP A 102 -28.77 18.21 12.18
CA ASP A 102 -28.20 19.42 12.80
C ASP A 102 -26.68 19.52 12.70
N GLY A 103 -26.02 18.50 12.14
CA GLY A 103 -24.58 18.45 11.94
C GLY A 103 -23.81 17.96 13.17
N THR A 104 -24.50 17.52 14.21
CA THR A 104 -23.92 16.84 15.38
C THR A 104 -24.63 15.51 15.59
N VAL A 105 -23.96 14.56 16.25
CA VAL A 105 -24.63 13.33 16.70
C VAL A 105 -24.76 13.41 18.20
N SER A 106 -25.99 13.54 18.70
CA SER A 106 -26.27 13.52 20.14
C SER A 106 -26.20 12.11 20.71
N ARG A 107 -26.05 11.99 22.03
CA ARG A 107 -26.07 10.70 22.72
C ARG A 107 -27.40 9.97 22.52
N GLU A 108 -28.50 10.70 22.45
CA GLU A 108 -29.84 10.18 22.20
C GLU A 108 -29.94 9.54 20.81
N GLU A 109 -29.45 10.22 19.76
CA GLU A 109 -29.46 9.71 18.39
C GLU A 109 -28.58 8.48 18.24
N PHE A 110 -27.37 8.52 18.81
CA PHE A 110 -26.48 7.36 18.86
C PHE A 110 -27.16 6.15 19.53
N ASN A 111 -27.85 6.38 20.66
CA ASN A 111 -28.59 5.34 21.36
C ASN A 111 -29.75 4.80 20.52
N GLN A 112 -30.43 5.64 19.73
CA GLN A 112 -31.51 5.20 18.84
C GLN A 112 -30.98 4.29 17.72
N VAL A 113 -29.87 4.65 17.08
CA VAL A 113 -29.28 3.85 16.00
C VAL A 113 -28.62 2.58 16.52
N SER A 114 -27.96 2.62 17.67
CA SER A 114 -27.29 1.44 18.23
C SER A 114 -28.28 0.36 18.68
N ARG A 115 -29.50 0.72 19.12
CA ARG A 115 -30.53 -0.24 19.58
C ARG A 115 -30.96 -1.26 18.54
N VAL A 116 -30.89 -0.93 17.25
CA VAL A 116 -31.26 -1.85 16.16
C VAL A 116 -30.12 -2.77 15.72
N ARG A 117 -28.95 -2.66 16.35
CA ARG A 117 -27.76 -3.48 16.08
C ARG A 117 -27.62 -4.61 17.11
N ASN A 118 -26.88 -5.66 16.74
CA ASN A 118 -26.55 -6.74 17.67
C ASN A 118 -25.60 -6.26 18.79
N ASN A 119 -25.47 -7.04 19.88
CA ASN A 119 -24.70 -6.63 21.06
C ASN A 119 -23.21 -6.38 20.79
N GLN A 120 -22.57 -7.15 19.91
CA GLN A 120 -21.15 -6.98 19.58
C GLN A 120 -20.94 -5.65 18.85
N SER A 121 -21.74 -5.39 17.81
CA SER A 121 -21.69 -4.13 17.07
C SER A 121 -22.00 -2.92 17.96
N ARG A 122 -22.86 -3.07 18.97
CA ARG A 122 -23.14 -2.01 19.95
C ARG A 122 -21.93 -1.69 20.83
N ALA A 123 -21.21 -2.71 21.30
CA ALA A 123 -20.00 -2.51 22.10
C ALA A 123 -18.92 -1.78 21.29
N ASP A 124 -18.68 -2.19 20.05
CA ASP A 124 -17.69 -1.54 19.16
C ASP A 124 -18.09 -0.09 18.86
N MET A 125 -19.38 0.17 18.64
CA MET A 125 -19.89 1.54 18.46
C MET A 125 -19.67 2.40 19.70
N GLU A 126 -19.92 1.88 20.92
CA GLU A 126 -19.72 2.62 22.17
C GLU A 126 -18.25 2.95 22.39
N LEU A 127 -17.34 2.00 22.11
CA LEU A 127 -15.90 2.26 22.17
C LEU A 127 -15.49 3.37 21.19
N ASN A 128 -15.98 3.31 19.95
CA ASN A 128 -15.71 4.35 18.96
C ASN A 128 -16.29 5.71 19.36
N TRP A 129 -17.47 5.75 20.00
CA TRP A 129 -18.04 6.98 20.55
C TRP A 129 -17.14 7.60 21.61
N LEU A 130 -16.74 6.81 22.62
CA LEU A 130 -15.87 7.27 23.71
C LEU A 130 -14.51 7.74 23.19
N GLU A 131 -13.98 7.09 22.16
CA GLU A 131 -12.73 7.46 21.53
C GLU A 131 -12.83 8.71 20.64
N ALA A 132 -14.01 9.01 20.09
CA ALA A 132 -14.24 10.15 19.21
C ALA A 132 -14.62 11.41 19.98
N ASN A 133 -15.41 11.29 21.05
CA ASN A 133 -15.87 12.40 21.91
C ASN A 133 -14.72 12.83 22.84
N THR A 134 -13.89 13.76 22.36
CA THR A 134 -12.65 14.15 23.03
C THR A 134 -12.85 15.29 24.03
N ASP A 135 -13.87 16.11 23.86
CA ASP A 135 -14.20 17.18 24.79
C ASP A 135 -15.19 16.76 25.90
N GLY A 136 -15.83 15.60 25.74
CA GLY A 136 -16.71 15.01 26.73
C GLY A 136 -18.09 15.65 26.82
N ASP A 137 -18.52 16.39 25.78
CA ASP A 137 -19.78 17.14 25.80
C ASP A 137 -21.05 16.29 25.57
N ASN A 138 -20.86 14.98 25.37
CA ASN A 138 -21.89 13.97 25.05
C ASN A 138 -22.55 14.18 23.67
N SER A 139 -21.87 14.85 22.77
CA SER A 139 -22.15 14.88 21.35
C SER A 139 -20.91 14.49 20.56
N LEU A 140 -21.07 14.29 19.26
CA LEU A 140 -19.95 14.18 18.34
C LEU A 140 -20.06 15.28 17.29
N SER A 141 -19.09 16.19 17.30
CA SER A 141 -18.95 17.22 16.27
C SER A 141 -18.25 16.68 15.02
N ILE A 142 -18.48 17.28 13.85
CA ILE A 142 -17.78 16.93 12.60
C ILE A 142 -16.25 16.96 12.77
N SER A 143 -15.73 17.91 13.55
CA SER A 143 -14.29 18.05 13.81
C SER A 143 -13.73 16.84 14.56
N GLU A 144 -14.41 16.40 15.62
CA GLU A 144 -14.01 15.22 16.39
C GLU A 144 -14.07 13.95 15.57
N ILE A 145 -15.10 13.82 14.75
CA ILE A 145 -15.28 12.74 13.80
C ILE A 145 -14.12 12.67 12.81
N MET A 146 -13.74 13.81 12.23
CA MET A 146 -12.63 13.88 11.29
C MET A 146 -11.32 13.44 11.95
N LYS A 147 -11.03 13.94 13.15
CA LYS A 147 -9.83 13.58 13.92
C LYS A 147 -9.81 12.10 14.28
N PHE A 148 -10.95 11.55 14.69
CA PHE A 148 -11.11 10.14 14.98
C PHE A 148 -10.86 9.28 13.72
N GLY A 149 -11.47 9.66 12.59
CA GLY A 149 -11.28 8.97 11.32
C GLY A 149 -9.83 9.00 10.83
N ASP A 150 -9.15 10.14 10.95
CA ASP A 150 -7.72 10.26 10.63
C ASP A 150 -6.86 9.35 11.50
N ARG A 151 -7.11 9.34 12.82
CA ARG A 151 -6.38 8.47 13.76
C ARG A 151 -6.60 6.99 13.45
N LYS A 152 -7.86 6.56 13.27
CA LYS A 152 -8.18 5.16 12.91
C LYS A 152 -7.58 4.76 11.56
N THR A 153 -7.52 5.68 10.62
CA THR A 153 -6.86 5.43 9.33
C THR A 153 -5.36 5.19 9.51
N LEU A 154 -4.68 6.04 10.29
CA LEU A 154 -3.26 5.87 10.58
C LEU A 154 -2.98 4.56 11.32
N GLU A 155 -3.79 4.24 12.34
CA GLU A 155 -3.71 2.95 13.07
C GLU A 155 -3.84 1.76 12.11
N ARG A 156 -4.82 1.76 11.18
CA ARG A 156 -4.97 0.70 10.17
C ARG A 156 -3.80 0.61 9.21
N LEU A 157 -3.28 1.75 8.75
CA LEU A 157 -2.14 1.78 7.83
C LEU A 157 -0.85 1.23 8.46
N GLN A 158 -0.77 1.26 9.79
CA GLN A 158 0.38 0.78 10.57
C GLN A 158 0.14 -0.61 11.21
N SER A 159 -1.09 -1.14 11.15
CA SER A 159 -1.46 -2.38 11.84
C SER A 159 -0.79 -3.61 11.21
N PRO A 160 0.04 -4.35 11.97
CA PRO A 160 0.66 -5.60 11.50
C PRO A 160 -0.40 -6.63 11.08
N GLY A 161 -0.16 -7.34 9.97
CA GLY A 161 -1.07 -8.38 9.46
C GLY A 161 -2.18 -7.89 8.51
N THR A 162 -2.31 -6.58 8.32
CA THR A 162 -3.07 -6.01 7.19
C THR A 162 -2.17 -5.94 5.94
N MET A 163 -2.76 -5.73 4.76
CA MET A 163 -1.99 -5.49 3.52
C MET A 163 -1.51 -4.03 3.40
N ALA A 164 -1.81 -3.18 4.38
CA ALA A 164 -1.42 -1.76 4.32
C ALA A 164 0.09 -1.52 4.55
N PRO A 165 0.74 -2.21 5.52
CA PRO A 165 2.20 -2.20 5.62
C PRO A 165 2.89 -2.64 4.32
N LEU A 166 2.35 -3.67 3.65
CA LEU A 166 2.87 -4.15 2.37
C LEU A 166 2.91 -3.03 1.30
N THR A 167 1.85 -2.22 1.21
CA THR A 167 1.83 -1.11 0.25
C THR A 167 2.84 -0.02 0.58
N ASN A 168 3.25 0.17 1.84
CA ASN A 168 4.24 1.18 2.21
C ASN A 168 5.66 0.83 1.74
N GLU A 169 5.93 -0.46 1.50
CA GLU A 169 7.23 -0.94 1.03
C GLU A 169 7.31 -1.02 -0.50
N ILE A 170 6.26 -0.63 -1.22
CA ILE A 170 6.19 -0.81 -2.68
C ILE A 170 7.33 -0.10 -3.41
N LEU A 171 7.76 1.08 -2.96
CA LEU A 171 8.88 1.83 -3.56
C LEU A 171 10.23 1.13 -3.39
N LYS A 172 10.36 0.18 -2.46
CA LYS A 172 11.59 -0.63 -2.33
C LYS A 172 11.67 -1.74 -3.39
N MET A 173 10.58 -2.03 -4.10
CA MET A 173 10.52 -3.05 -5.14
C MET A 173 11.08 -2.55 -6.49
N ASP A 174 11.77 -1.41 -6.50
CA ASP A 174 12.49 -0.84 -7.64
C ASP A 174 13.77 -1.66 -7.91
N ILE A 175 13.68 -2.57 -8.88
CA ILE A 175 14.74 -3.52 -9.23
C ILE A 175 15.81 -2.81 -10.06
N ASP A 176 15.44 -1.90 -10.96
CA ASP A 176 16.38 -1.29 -11.90
C ASP A 176 16.97 0.06 -11.43
N GLY A 177 16.36 0.72 -10.44
CA GLY A 177 16.86 1.91 -9.76
C GLY A 177 16.53 3.21 -10.44
N ASP A 178 15.54 3.20 -11.31
CA ASP A 178 15.08 4.41 -11.98
C ASP A 178 14.21 5.31 -11.07
N GLY A 179 13.92 4.87 -9.84
CA GLY A 179 13.10 5.58 -8.86
C GLY A 179 11.61 5.38 -9.07
N GLN A 180 11.21 4.48 -9.95
CA GLN A 180 9.83 4.10 -10.22
C GLN A 180 9.67 2.60 -9.97
N VAL A 181 8.42 2.17 -9.76
CA VAL A 181 8.12 0.76 -9.58
C VAL A 181 7.03 0.35 -10.54
N THR A 182 7.36 -0.58 -11.42
CA THR A 182 6.45 -1.11 -12.43
C THR A 182 5.69 -2.34 -11.93
N THR A 183 4.56 -2.65 -12.54
CA THR A 183 3.81 -3.89 -12.26
C THR A 183 4.63 -5.15 -12.49
N GLN A 184 5.61 -5.11 -13.40
CA GLN A 184 6.51 -6.21 -13.71
C GLN A 184 7.51 -6.46 -12.58
N GLU A 185 8.04 -5.39 -11.97
CA GLU A 185 8.94 -5.51 -10.83
C GLU A 185 8.22 -6.00 -9.58
N ILE A 186 7.02 -5.48 -9.31
CA ILE A 186 6.12 -6.01 -8.27
C ILE A 186 5.92 -7.52 -8.47
N LYS A 187 5.64 -7.94 -9.71
CA LYS A 187 5.47 -9.35 -10.04
C LYS A 187 6.72 -10.17 -9.76
N LYS A 188 7.88 -9.71 -10.21
CA LYS A 188 9.15 -10.40 -9.98
C LYS A 188 9.42 -10.62 -8.50
N ILE A 189 9.29 -9.57 -7.67
CA ILE A 189 9.53 -9.68 -6.22
C ILE A 189 8.54 -10.65 -5.56
N VAL A 190 7.25 -10.58 -5.90
CA VAL A 190 6.26 -11.50 -5.31
C VAL A 190 6.50 -12.94 -5.75
N ASP A 191 6.82 -13.18 -7.02
CA ASP A 191 7.16 -14.52 -7.52
C ASP A 191 8.42 -15.05 -6.83
N ALA A 192 9.45 -14.22 -6.65
CA ALA A 192 10.71 -14.59 -6.02
C ALA A 192 10.55 -14.96 -4.53
N ILE A 193 9.63 -14.30 -3.82
CA ILE A 193 9.33 -14.60 -2.42
C ILE A 193 8.44 -15.85 -2.28
N SER A 194 7.57 -16.12 -3.27
CA SER A 194 6.57 -17.20 -3.19
C SER A 194 6.97 -18.52 -3.86
N GLY A 195 8.05 -18.50 -4.64
CA GLY A 195 8.66 -19.67 -5.29
C GLY A 195 9.62 -20.43 -4.40
#